data_AF-A0A7R9DR31-F1
#
_entry.id   AF-A0A7R9DR31-F1
#
_cell.length_a   1.000
_cell.length_b   1.000
_cell.length_c   1.000
_cell.angle_alpha   90.00
_cell.angle_beta   90.00
_cell.angle_gamma   90.00
#
_symmetry.space_group_name_H-M   'P 1'
#
loop_
_entity.id
_entity.type
_entity.pdbx_description
1 polymer ?
#
loop_
_entity_poly.entity_id
_entity_poly.type
_entity_poly.pdbx_seq_one_letter_code
_entity_poly.pdbx_strand_id
1 'polypeptide(L)'
;MIVNFQPGKIFFCNYPFLFDAQAKTIVLQTDQSVQMQSAMNHAATQALTSMLFAPSQTQSISAFLQLFVDRNNLVQDTIRELTKYNTSELKKPLKVVTLTLTTTSTRSGDPTVQQVTFLGEEAVDAGGVTKEFFMLLLREILDPKYGMFRYHEETRTMWFSEDSFEDEIMYYLVGEAVTSLYSPVVQGNHFRPQVET
;
A
#
# COMPACT_ATOMS: atom_id res chain seq x y z
N MET A 1 10.18 6.20 8.87
CA MET A 1 11.50 6.46 9.48
C MET A 1 11.33 7.17 10.83
N ILE A 2 11.06 6.44 11.90
CA ILE A 2 11.25 6.94 13.27
C ILE A 2 12.56 6.32 13.74
N VAL A 3 13.65 7.06 13.57
CA VAL A 3 14.94 6.64 14.12
C VAL A 3 14.84 6.81 15.62
N ASN A 4 14.76 5.71 16.37
CA ASN A 4 14.75 5.77 17.83
C ASN A 4 15.97 6.58 18.29
N PHE A 5 15.74 7.72 18.92
CA PHE A 5 16.80 8.62 19.37
C PHE A 5 17.61 7.91 20.45
N GLN A 6 18.83 7.51 20.11
CA GLN A 6 19.79 6.93 21.05
C GLN A 6 20.78 8.03 21.44
N PRO A 7 20.84 8.46 22.70
CA PRO A 7 21.76 9.51 23.12
C PRO A 7 23.21 9.09 22.81
N GLY A 8 23.95 9.97 22.13
CA GLY A 8 25.35 9.75 21.73
C GLY A 8 25.57 9.15 20.33
N LYS A 9 24.51 8.80 19.58
CA LYS A 9 24.62 8.38 18.18
C LYS A 9 24.07 9.44 17.23
N ILE A 10 24.90 9.89 16.29
CA ILE A 10 24.47 10.81 15.23
C ILE A 10 24.03 9.99 14.03
N PHE A 11 22.78 10.16 13.62
CA PHE A 11 22.27 9.60 12.37
C PHE A 11 22.09 10.75 11.37
N PHE A 12 22.60 10.60 10.15
CA PHE A 12 22.41 11.62 9.10
C PHE A 12 20.92 11.86 8.79
N CYS A 13 20.10 10.82 8.88
CA CYS A 13 18.64 10.91 8.70
C CYS A 13 17.93 11.78 9.75
N ASN A 14 18.58 12.13 10.87
CA ASN A 14 18.03 13.10 11.83
C ASN A 14 18.11 14.54 11.31
N TYR A 15 18.83 14.77 10.22
CA TYR A 15 18.99 16.08 9.57
C TYR A 15 18.61 16.02 8.08
N PRO A 16 17.31 15.87 7.74
CA PRO A 16 16.86 15.67 6.36
C PRO A 16 17.21 16.81 5.40
N PHE A 17 17.47 18.02 5.90
CA PHE A 17 17.86 19.18 5.10
C PHE A 17 19.26 19.05 4.48
N LEU A 18 20.10 18.13 4.97
CA LEU A 18 21.42 17.85 4.40
C LEU A 18 21.34 17.08 3.08
N PHE A 19 20.20 16.46 2.78
CA PHE A 19 20.02 15.64 1.59
C PHE A 19 19.26 16.40 0.50
N ASP A 20 19.72 16.24 -0.73
CA ASP A 20 18.97 16.62 -1.92
C ASP A 20 17.80 15.64 -2.19
N ALA A 21 16.99 15.94 -3.21
CA ALA A 21 15.82 15.13 -3.54
C ALA A 21 16.19 13.70 -3.96
N GLN A 22 17.33 13.53 -4.65
CA GLN A 22 17.78 12.21 -5.11
C GLN A 22 18.21 11.34 -3.92
N ALA A 23 19.02 11.88 -3.01
CA ALA A 23 19.45 11.19 -1.81
C ALA A 23 18.27 10.79 -0.92
N LYS A 24 17.28 11.69 -0.74
CA LYS A 24 16.04 11.36 0.01
C LYS A 24 15.29 10.20 -0.63
N THR A 25 15.19 10.20 -1.95
CA THR A 25 14.54 9.10 -2.69
C THR A 25 15.25 7.78 -2.44
N ILE A 26 16.59 7.75 -2.55
CA ILE A 26 17.40 6.54 -2.30
C ILE A 26 17.22 6.05 -0.86
N VAL A 27 17.25 6.95 0.13
CA VAL A 27 17.08 6.58 1.53
C VAL A 27 15.69 5.99 1.78
N LEU A 28 14.62 6.62 1.25
CA LEU A 28 13.25 6.11 1.39
C LEU A 28 13.09 4.74 0.73
N GLN A 29 13.61 4.58 -0.49
CA GLN A 29 13.61 3.31 -1.22
C GLN A 29 14.33 2.19 -0.46
N THR A 30 15.49 2.52 0.11
CA THR A 30 16.28 1.57 0.89
C THR A 30 15.54 1.16 2.17
N ASP A 31 15.00 2.12 2.93
CA ASP A 31 14.24 1.84 4.15
C ASP A 31 13.03 0.94 3.88
N GLN A 32 12.28 1.22 2.81
CA GLN A 32 11.15 0.40 2.39
C GLN A 32 11.58 -1.02 2.01
N SER A 33 12.68 -1.18 1.27
CA SER A 33 13.19 -2.51 0.88
C SER A 33 13.56 -3.37 2.10
N VAL A 34 14.19 -2.75 3.12
CA VAL A 34 14.60 -3.42 4.36
C VAL A 34 13.37 -3.82 5.18
N GLN A 35 12.40 -2.92 5.32
CA GLN A 35 11.17 -3.21 6.07
C GLN A 35 10.33 -4.30 5.39
N MET A 36 10.26 -4.27 4.06
CA MET A 36 9.55 -5.27 3.27
C MET A 36 10.20 -6.65 3.40
N GLN A 37 11.53 -6.73 3.28
CA GLN A 37 12.27 -7.99 3.45
C GLN A 37 12.12 -8.56 4.87
N SER A 38 12.18 -7.70 5.89
CA SER A 38 11.91 -8.09 7.29
C SER A 38 10.51 -8.67 7.43
N ALA A 39 9.48 -8.00 6.91
CA ALA A 39 8.11 -8.45 6.98
C ALA A 39 7.88 -9.78 6.25
N MET A 40 8.49 -9.96 5.08
CA MET A 40 8.45 -11.22 4.32
C MET A 40 9.10 -12.36 5.09
N ASN A 41 10.29 -12.14 5.66
CA ASN A 41 10.97 -13.15 6.48
C ASN A 41 10.16 -13.53 7.72
N HIS A 42 9.52 -12.55 8.37
CA HIS A 42 8.61 -12.81 9.49
C HIS A 42 7.38 -13.62 9.06
N ALA A 43 6.75 -13.30 7.92
CA ALA A 43 5.62 -14.07 7.42
C ALA A 43 6.02 -15.51 7.03
N ALA A 44 7.17 -15.68 6.37
CA ALA A 44 7.67 -16.99 5.95
C ALA A 44 8.02 -17.88 7.15
N THR A 45 8.69 -17.33 8.17
CA THR A 45 9.00 -18.06 9.41
C THR A 45 7.73 -18.45 10.17
N GLN A 46 6.71 -17.58 10.21
CA GLN A 46 5.40 -17.92 10.78
C GLN A 46 4.70 -19.04 10.00
N ALA A 47 4.69 -18.97 8.66
CA ALA A 47 4.11 -20.01 7.80
C ALA A 47 4.79 -21.37 7.97
N LEU A 48 6.12 -21.39 8.02
CA LEU A 48 6.89 -22.60 8.29
C LEU A 48 6.56 -23.16 9.68
N THR A 49 6.50 -22.29 10.69
CA THR A 49 6.19 -22.68 12.07
C THR A 49 4.78 -23.26 12.18
N SER A 50 3.77 -22.63 11.56
CA SER A 50 2.40 -23.16 11.55
C SER A 50 2.31 -24.51 10.84
N MET A 51 3.05 -24.70 9.75
CA MET A 51 3.10 -25.98 9.04
C MET A 51 3.73 -27.09 9.87
N LEU A 52 4.75 -26.78 10.67
CA LEU A 52 5.44 -27.75 11.53
C LEU A 52 4.64 -28.11 12.80
N PHE A 53 3.98 -27.13 13.43
CA PHE A 53 3.33 -27.32 14.74
C PHE A 53 1.81 -27.52 14.67
N ALA A 54 1.16 -27.20 13.55
CA ALA A 54 -0.29 -27.35 13.36
C ALA A 54 -0.67 -27.73 11.91
N PRO A 55 -0.27 -28.92 11.41
CA PRO A 55 -0.44 -29.31 10.00
C PRO A 55 -1.91 -29.43 9.56
N SER A 56 -2.87 -29.51 10.49
CA SER A 56 -4.31 -29.56 10.21
C SER A 56 -4.97 -28.19 10.06
N GLN A 57 -4.32 -27.09 10.45
CA GLN A 57 -4.79 -25.72 10.27
C GLN A 57 -3.90 -24.99 9.25
N THR A 58 -4.08 -25.28 7.97
CA THR A 58 -3.43 -24.53 6.89
C THR A 58 -4.10 -23.15 6.77
N GLN A 59 -3.73 -22.20 7.63
CA GLN A 59 -4.00 -20.79 7.33
C GLN A 59 -3.02 -20.33 6.26
N SER A 60 -3.55 -19.79 5.15
CA SER A 60 -2.74 -19.25 4.05
C SER A 60 -2.10 -17.93 4.51
N ILE A 61 -0.93 -18.02 5.16
CA ILE A 61 -0.14 -16.83 5.50
C ILE A 61 0.47 -16.30 4.20
N SER A 62 -0.17 -15.27 3.63
CA SER A 62 0.31 -14.62 2.41
C SER A 62 1.57 -13.78 2.71
N ALA A 63 2.58 -13.94 1.85
CA ALA A 63 3.79 -13.10 1.83
C ALA A 63 3.52 -11.66 1.38
N PHE A 64 2.35 -11.41 0.78
CA PHE A 64 1.91 -10.13 0.25
C PHE A 64 0.64 -9.65 0.96
N LEU A 65 0.50 -8.34 1.12
CA LEU A 65 -0.77 -7.72 1.51
C LEU A 65 -1.67 -7.65 0.29
N GLN A 66 -2.82 -8.33 0.30
CA GLN A 66 -3.75 -8.33 -0.84
C GLN A 66 -4.88 -7.36 -0.57
N LEU A 67 -4.99 -6.30 -1.38
CA LEU A 67 -6.11 -5.35 -1.29
C LEU A 67 -7.13 -5.63 -2.37
N PHE A 68 -8.37 -5.90 -1.97
CA PHE A 68 -9.49 -6.12 -2.88
C PHE A 68 -10.35 -4.86 -2.98
N VAL A 69 -10.25 -4.18 -4.12
CA VAL A 69 -10.86 -2.85 -4.32
C VAL A 69 -11.63 -2.76 -5.63
N ASP A 70 -12.81 -2.13 -5.61
CA ASP A 70 -13.55 -1.72 -6.80
C ASP A 70 -13.07 -0.34 -7.27
N ARG A 71 -12.88 -0.18 -8.59
CA ARG A 71 -12.51 1.09 -9.23
C ARG A 71 -13.56 2.19 -9.02
N ASN A 72 -14.81 1.83 -8.81
CA ASN A 72 -15.90 2.79 -8.59
C ASN A 72 -16.01 3.28 -7.14
N ASN A 73 -15.34 2.60 -6.20
CA ASN A 73 -15.43 2.87 -4.78
C ASN A 73 -14.07 2.74 -4.07
N LEU A 74 -13.00 3.23 -4.71
CA LEU A 74 -11.61 2.96 -4.32
C LEU A 74 -11.32 3.38 -2.88
N VAL A 75 -11.71 4.60 -2.49
CA VAL A 75 -11.39 5.14 -1.15
C VAL A 75 -12.02 4.30 -0.05
N GLN A 76 -13.34 4.11 -0.12
CA GLN A 76 -14.10 3.38 0.90
C GLN A 76 -13.69 1.92 0.98
N ASP A 77 -13.46 1.28 -0.18
CA ASP A 77 -12.98 -0.09 -0.21
C ASP A 77 -11.58 -0.21 0.39
N THR A 78 -10.67 0.72 0.06
CA THR A 78 -9.31 0.70 0.61
C THR A 78 -9.32 0.87 2.12
N ILE A 79 -10.14 1.79 2.67
CA ILE A 79 -10.28 1.96 4.12
C ILE A 79 -10.83 0.69 4.77
N ARG A 80 -11.88 0.10 4.19
CA ARG A 80 -12.48 -1.15 4.68
C ARG A 80 -11.49 -2.31 4.65
N GLU A 81 -10.65 -2.41 3.63
CA GLU A 81 -9.63 -3.46 3.58
C GLU A 81 -8.49 -3.20 4.57
N LEU A 82 -7.98 -1.97 4.67
CA LEU A 82 -6.87 -1.62 5.57
C LEU A 82 -7.22 -1.85 7.05
N THR A 83 -8.47 -1.59 7.45
CA THR A 83 -8.94 -1.82 8.83
C THR A 83 -8.94 -3.30 9.24
N LYS A 84 -8.86 -4.24 8.28
CA LYS A 84 -8.78 -5.68 8.58
C LYS A 84 -7.37 -6.12 8.97
N TYR A 85 -6.34 -5.35 8.62
CA TYR A 85 -4.94 -5.74 8.78
C TYR A 85 -4.29 -5.10 9.98
N ASN A 86 -3.37 -5.83 10.62
CA ASN A 86 -2.54 -5.29 11.70
C ASN A 86 -1.38 -4.45 11.13
N THR A 87 -0.84 -3.51 11.92
CA THR A 87 0.27 -2.62 11.53
C THR A 87 1.51 -3.36 11.01
N SER A 88 1.75 -4.59 11.47
CA SER A 88 2.85 -5.44 10.99
C SER A 88 2.62 -5.99 9.58
N GLU A 89 1.37 -6.20 9.18
CA GLU A 89 1.01 -6.74 7.86
C GLU A 89 0.96 -5.66 6.78
N LEU A 90 0.66 -4.41 7.16
CA LEU A 90 0.72 -3.25 6.27
C LEU A 90 2.14 -2.99 5.71
N LYS A 91 3.16 -3.54 6.36
CA LYS A 91 4.56 -3.46 5.91
C LYS A 91 4.94 -4.52 4.87
N LYS A 92 4.07 -5.50 4.62
CA LYS A 92 4.28 -6.50 3.58
C LYS A 92 4.18 -5.83 2.20
N PRO A 93 4.87 -6.36 1.17
CA PRO A 93 4.69 -5.88 -0.20
C PRO A 93 3.22 -5.94 -0.59
N LEU A 94 2.72 -4.84 -1.15
CA LEU A 94 1.32 -4.70 -1.52
C LEU A 94 1.07 -5.35 -2.87
N LYS A 95 0.03 -6.16 -2.94
CA LYS A 95 -0.52 -6.73 -4.16
C LYS A 95 -1.95 -6.19 -4.29
N VAL A 96 -2.14 -5.20 -5.14
CA VAL A 96 -3.49 -4.70 -5.46
C VAL A 96 -4.18 -5.76 -6.30
N VAL A 97 -5.40 -6.13 -5.91
CA VAL A 97 -6.26 -7.02 -6.67
C VAL A 97 -7.55 -6.29 -6.96
N THR A 98 -7.71 -5.77 -8.18
CA THR A 98 -8.92 -5.04 -8.57
C THR A 98 -10.08 -6.02 -8.77
N LEU A 99 -11.21 -5.75 -8.11
CA LEU A 99 -12.44 -6.49 -8.31
C LEU A 99 -13.22 -5.85 -9.46
N THR A 100 -13.41 -6.58 -10.56
CA THR A 100 -14.44 -6.22 -11.54
C THR A 100 -15.66 -7.08 -11.25
N LEU A 101 -16.77 -6.47 -10.83
CA LEU A 101 -18.03 -7.19 -10.71
C LEU A 101 -18.51 -7.60 -12.10
N THR A 102 -18.32 -8.87 -12.49
CA THR A 102 -19.02 -9.45 -13.63
C THR A 102 -20.35 -10.02 -13.14
N THR A 103 -21.43 -9.27 -13.34
CA THR A 103 -22.78 -9.77 -13.05
C THR A 103 -23.16 -10.82 -14.09
N THR A 104 -22.88 -12.10 -13.80
CA THR A 104 -23.43 -13.20 -14.59
C THR A 104 -24.88 -13.40 -14.16
N SER A 105 -25.80 -12.79 -14.91
CA SER A 105 -27.24 -13.06 -14.76
C SER A 105 -27.50 -14.54 -15.06
N THR A 106 -27.49 -15.41 -14.05
CA THR A 106 -28.14 -16.71 -14.15
C THR A 106 -29.65 -16.50 -14.12
N ARG A 107 -30.33 -17.30 -14.93
CA ARG A 107 -31.75 -17.21 -15.28
C ARG A 107 -32.65 -16.99 -14.05
N SER A 108 -33.71 -16.20 -14.24
CA SER A 108 -34.67 -15.73 -13.22
C SER A 108 -35.03 -16.76 -12.14
N GLY A 109 -34.67 -16.48 -10.88
CA GLY A 109 -35.18 -17.15 -9.69
C GLY A 109 -34.13 -17.72 -8.71
N ASP A 110 -32.85 -17.75 -9.08
CA ASP A 110 -31.76 -18.19 -8.21
C ASP A 110 -31.17 -16.97 -7.45
N PRO A 111 -30.86 -17.05 -6.13
CA PRO A 111 -30.13 -16.01 -5.44
C PRO A 111 -28.91 -15.54 -6.25
N THR A 112 -28.80 -14.23 -6.44
CA THR A 112 -27.66 -13.60 -7.11
C THR A 112 -26.38 -13.99 -6.38
N VAL A 113 -25.66 -14.97 -6.91
CA VAL A 113 -24.31 -15.28 -6.44
C VAL A 113 -23.42 -14.16 -6.95
N GLN A 114 -23.02 -13.25 -6.07
CA GLN A 114 -21.96 -12.29 -6.35
C GLN A 114 -20.65 -13.07 -6.44
N GLN A 115 -20.39 -13.68 -7.59
CA GLN A 115 -19.12 -14.34 -7.86
C GLN A 115 -18.10 -13.26 -8.21
N VAL A 116 -17.17 -13.03 -7.28
CA VAL A 116 -16.01 -12.16 -7.51
C VAL A 116 -15.06 -12.92 -8.43
N THR A 117 -15.14 -12.65 -9.74
CA THR A 117 -14.29 -13.27 -10.74
C THR A 117 -13.18 -12.32 -11.16
N PHE A 118 -11.93 -12.69 -10.88
CA PHE A 118 -10.76 -12.05 -11.44
C PHE A 118 -10.59 -12.48 -12.90
N LEU A 119 -11.07 -11.67 -13.83
CA LEU A 119 -10.65 -11.78 -15.23
C LEU A 119 -9.48 -10.81 -15.45
N GLY A 120 -8.25 -11.35 -15.49
CA GLY A 120 -7.29 -10.82 -16.45
C GLY A 120 -5.83 -10.67 -16.05
N GLU A 121 -5.43 -10.58 -14.77
CA GLU A 121 -4.01 -10.33 -14.46
C GLU A 121 -3.52 -11.13 -13.24
N GLU A 122 -3.12 -12.38 -13.50
CA GLU A 122 -2.17 -13.12 -12.67
C GLU A 122 -0.73 -12.58 -12.85
N ALA A 123 -0.55 -11.28 -13.12
CA ALA A 123 0.77 -10.69 -13.13
C ALA A 123 1.22 -10.51 -11.68
N VAL A 124 2.36 -11.12 -11.33
CA VAL A 124 3.19 -10.59 -10.24
C VAL A 124 3.48 -9.15 -10.65
N ASP A 125 2.76 -8.21 -10.03
CA ASP A 125 2.75 -6.82 -10.45
C ASP A 125 4.18 -6.26 -10.46
N ALA A 126 4.68 -5.94 -11.66
CA ALA A 126 5.96 -5.27 -11.85
C ALA A 126 5.88 -3.75 -11.57
N GLY A 127 4.92 -3.35 -10.73
CA GLY A 127 4.69 -1.97 -10.29
C GLY A 127 3.63 -1.19 -11.07
N GLY A 128 3.19 -1.68 -12.23
CA GLY A 128 2.29 -0.94 -13.12
C GLY A 128 0.89 -0.76 -12.53
N VAL A 129 0.28 -1.86 -12.08
CA VAL A 129 -1.10 -1.86 -11.56
C VAL A 129 -1.15 -1.17 -10.20
N THR A 130 -0.17 -1.43 -9.33
CA THR A 130 -0.07 -0.77 -8.02
C THR A 130 0.18 0.73 -8.18
N LYS A 131 0.97 1.16 -9.16
CA LYS A 131 1.17 2.58 -9.45
C LYS A 131 -0.12 3.24 -9.93
N GLU A 132 -0.83 2.61 -10.86
CA GLU A 132 -2.13 3.10 -11.31
C GLU A 132 -3.11 3.24 -10.15
N PHE A 133 -3.21 2.20 -9.31
CA PHE A 133 -4.06 2.21 -8.11
C PHE A 133 -3.76 3.41 -7.19
N PHE A 134 -2.50 3.60 -6.78
CA PHE A 134 -2.16 4.72 -5.88
C PHE A 134 -2.35 6.09 -6.53
N MET A 135 -2.12 6.23 -7.84
CA MET A 135 -2.42 7.48 -8.55
C MET A 135 -3.92 7.75 -8.60
N LEU A 136 -4.75 6.74 -8.84
CA LEU A 136 -6.21 6.89 -8.83
C LEU A 136 -6.74 7.21 -7.44
N LEU A 137 -6.24 6.51 -6.42
CA LEU A 137 -6.59 6.75 -5.02
C LEU A 137 -6.23 8.17 -4.60
N LEU A 138 -5.01 8.62 -4.90
CA LEU A 138 -4.58 9.98 -4.58
C LEU A 138 -5.41 11.02 -5.33
N ARG A 139 -5.71 10.80 -6.62
CA ARG A 139 -6.59 11.68 -7.40
C ARG A 139 -7.98 11.78 -6.80
N GLU A 140 -8.52 10.68 -6.30
CA GLU A 140 -9.84 10.66 -5.70
C GLU A 140 -9.86 11.39 -4.34
N ILE A 141 -8.90 11.12 -3.44
CA ILE A 141 -8.87 11.74 -2.11
C ILE A 141 -8.56 13.24 -2.17
N LEU A 142 -7.80 13.68 -3.18
CA LEU A 142 -7.53 15.11 -3.42
C LEU A 142 -8.71 15.85 -4.04
N ASP A 143 -9.81 15.16 -4.38
CA ASP A 143 -11.01 15.80 -4.91
C ASP A 143 -11.61 16.76 -3.84
N PRO A 144 -11.93 18.01 -4.21
CA PRO A 144 -12.55 18.98 -3.31
C PRO A 144 -13.81 18.48 -2.59
N LYS A 145 -14.50 17.45 -3.12
CA LYS A 145 -15.66 16.81 -2.49
C LYS A 145 -15.38 16.29 -1.08
N TYR A 146 -14.14 15.88 -0.79
CA TYR A 146 -13.73 15.41 0.54
C TYR A 146 -13.33 16.56 1.47
N GLY A 147 -13.17 17.78 0.96
CA GLY A 147 -12.85 18.96 1.79
C GLY A 147 -11.49 18.91 2.50
N MET A 148 -10.65 17.90 2.25
CA MET A 148 -9.37 17.68 2.93
C MET A 148 -8.26 18.65 2.49
N PHE A 149 -8.33 19.12 1.24
CA PHE A 149 -7.33 19.99 0.63
C PHE A 149 -7.97 21.18 -0.07
N ARG A 150 -7.29 22.33 -0.02
CA ARG A 150 -7.66 23.54 -0.76
C ARG A 150 -6.61 23.84 -1.83
N TYR A 151 -7.08 24.14 -3.03
CA TYR A 151 -6.23 24.57 -4.14
C TYR A 151 -6.07 26.09 -4.13
N HIS A 152 -4.83 26.56 -4.21
CA HIS A 152 -4.48 27.97 -4.30
C HIS A 152 -3.99 28.27 -5.72
N GLU A 153 -4.80 29.00 -6.50
CA GLU A 153 -4.49 29.31 -7.90
C GLU A 153 -3.21 30.13 -8.07
N GLU A 154 -2.96 31.08 -7.16
CA GLU A 154 -1.82 32.00 -7.20
C GLU A 154 -0.47 31.26 -7.17
N THR A 155 -0.36 30.25 -6.31
CA THR A 155 0.87 29.45 -6.12
C THR A 155 0.84 28.14 -6.89
N ARG A 156 -0.33 27.76 -7.45
CA ARG A 156 -0.60 26.45 -8.07
C ARG A 156 -0.31 25.27 -7.14
N THR A 157 -0.57 25.45 -5.85
CA THR A 157 -0.33 24.43 -4.81
C THR A 157 -1.62 24.00 -4.13
N MET A 158 -1.64 22.78 -3.62
CA MET A 158 -2.66 22.33 -2.67
C MET A 158 -2.12 22.40 -1.25
N TRP A 159 -2.98 22.79 -0.31
CA TRP A 159 -2.68 22.81 1.13
C TRP A 159 -3.78 22.10 1.91
N PHE A 160 -3.46 21.62 3.11
CA PHE A 160 -4.43 21.01 4.00
C PHE A 160 -5.53 22.01 4.36
N SER A 161 -6.79 21.55 4.33
CA SER A 161 -7.92 22.34 4.80
C SER A 161 -7.94 22.37 6.33
N GLU A 162 -8.16 23.56 6.90
CA GLU A 162 -8.30 23.74 8.35
C GLU A 162 -9.70 23.34 8.84
N ASP A 163 -10.68 23.28 7.91
CA ASP A 163 -12.09 23.01 8.21
C ASP A 163 -12.53 21.62 7.72
N SER A 164 -11.59 20.68 7.62
CA SER A 164 -11.92 19.31 7.22
C SER A 164 -12.70 18.59 8.32
N PHE A 165 -13.78 17.93 7.93
CA PHE A 165 -14.58 17.07 8.82
C PHE A 165 -14.24 15.59 8.66
N GLU A 166 -13.24 15.26 7.85
CA GLU A 166 -12.80 13.89 7.61
C GLU A 166 -11.93 13.35 8.76
N ASP A 167 -12.04 12.04 8.99
CA ASP A 167 -11.31 11.35 10.07
C ASP A 167 -9.80 11.20 9.78
N GLU A 168 -9.02 10.95 10.84
CA GLU A 168 -7.56 10.74 10.76
C GLU A 168 -7.15 9.65 9.76
N ILE A 169 -7.99 8.63 9.55
CA ILE A 169 -7.74 7.52 8.63
C ILE A 169 -7.61 7.98 7.17
N MET A 170 -8.30 9.05 6.78
CA MET A 170 -8.22 9.61 5.44
C MET A 170 -6.84 10.25 5.21
N TYR A 171 -6.32 10.97 6.21
CA TYR A 171 -4.97 11.54 6.16
C TYR A 171 -3.88 10.46 6.21
N TYR A 172 -4.10 9.43 7.00
CA TYR A 172 -3.24 8.24 7.01
C TYR A 172 -3.17 7.61 5.62
N LEU A 173 -4.31 7.47 4.94
CA LEU A 173 -4.38 6.91 3.58
C LEU A 173 -3.62 7.75 2.55
N VAL A 174 -3.69 9.08 2.63
CA VAL A 174 -2.87 9.97 1.79
C VAL A 174 -1.38 9.73 2.06
N GLY A 175 -0.99 9.63 3.33
CA GLY A 175 0.40 9.36 3.72
C GLY A 175 0.93 8.03 3.17
N GLU A 176 0.13 6.97 3.29
CA GLU A 176 0.46 5.64 2.75
C GLU A 176 0.51 5.64 1.21
N ALA A 177 -0.42 6.33 0.54
CA ALA A 177 -0.43 6.44 -0.91
C ALA A 177 0.81 7.15 -1.45
N VAL A 178 1.17 8.30 -0.85
CA VAL A 178 2.37 9.05 -1.23
C VAL A 178 3.63 8.23 -0.95
N THR A 179 3.73 7.60 0.22
CA THR A 179 4.86 6.75 0.60
C THR A 179 5.03 5.58 -0.38
N SER A 180 3.92 4.95 -0.77
CA SER A 180 3.92 3.83 -1.70
C SER A 180 4.36 4.21 -3.11
N LEU A 181 4.08 5.43 -3.58
CA LEU A 181 4.56 5.91 -4.89
C LEU A 181 6.09 6.06 -4.97
N TYR A 182 6.78 6.20 -3.82
CA TYR A 182 8.24 6.19 -3.76
C TYR A 182 8.83 4.78 -3.69
N SER A 183 8.01 3.74 -3.51
CA SER A 183 8.47 2.36 -3.43
C SER A 183 9.16 1.89 -4.70
N PRO A 184 10.33 1.23 -4.60
CA PRO A 184 11.00 0.64 -5.76
C PRO A 184 10.09 -0.29 -6.57
N VAL A 185 9.23 -1.03 -5.87
CA VAL A 185 8.24 -1.94 -6.45
C VAL A 185 7.27 -1.17 -7.34
N VAL A 186 6.74 -0.05 -6.85
CA VAL A 186 5.77 0.79 -7.58
C VAL A 186 6.41 1.57 -8.72
N GLN A 187 7.70 1.92 -8.60
CA GLN A 187 8.44 2.57 -9.67
C GLN A 187 8.84 1.61 -10.81
N GLY A 188 8.59 0.30 -10.68
CA GLY A 188 8.98 -0.71 -11.67
C GLY A 188 10.49 -0.95 -11.73
N ASN A 189 11.24 -0.44 -10.74
CA ASN A 189 12.66 -0.70 -10.60
C ASN A 189 12.80 -2.15 -10.12
N HIS A 190 13.04 -3.06 -11.06
CA HIS A 190 13.25 -4.47 -10.77
C HIS A 190 14.37 -4.62 -9.75
N PHE A 191 14.00 -5.08 -8.55
CA PHE A 191 14.94 -5.48 -7.52
C PHE A 191 15.66 -6.73 -8.04
N ARG A 192 16.80 -6.56 -8.73
CA ARG A 192 17.68 -7.70 -9.01
C ARG A 192 18.19 -8.17 -7.65
N PRO A 193 17.92 -9.42 -7.23
CA PRO A 193 18.65 -9.99 -6.12
C PRO A 193 20.12 -9.91 -6.52
N GLN A 194 20.93 -9.21 -5.73
CA GLN A 194 22.37 -9.36 -5.82
C GLN A 194 22.63 -10.82 -5.45
N VAL A 195 22.80 -11.67 -6.46
CA VAL A 195 23.37 -13.00 -6.27
C VAL A 195 24.81 -12.71 -5.87
N GLU A 196 25.10 -12.81 -4.58
CA GLU A 196 26.47 -12.74 -4.08
C GLU A 196 27.28 -13.81 -4.81
N THR A 197 28.26 -13.35 -5.60
CA THR A 197 29.29 -14.19 -6.24
C THR A 197 30.41 -14.48 -5.27
#